data_AF-A0A414M436-F1
#
_entry.id   AF-A0A414M436-F1
#
_cell.length_a   1.000
_cell.length_b   1.000
_cell.length_c   1.000
_cell.angle_alpha   90.00
_cell.angle_beta   90.00
_cell.angle_gamma   90.00
#
_symmetry.space_group_name_H-M   'P 1'
#
loop_
_entity.id
_entity.type
_entity.pdbx_description
1 polymer ?
#
loop_
_entity_poly.entity_id
_entity_poly.type
_entity_poly.pdbx_seq_one_letter_code
_entity_poly.pdbx_strand_id
1 'polypeptide(L)'
;MKKLLIILIVLNIAMPTAFARQQGSSIPPRTVLSKDTINPGFDATQQIFQKRYQHPDAVPFDTLWKNNVYISLFGGMDKMIPRGNADFNTGPVGGIAANWQFAPAHILRASLSAGNFSRKIDNETLVRFGLQADYLLNVSSYVNGYNPGRIFEFLTVAGIGYQLSSLAGRMEHVADLHLGFQLKLHPTAHVDFYLEPRFTIMSDGIDHSFQKNWHKYDMTYGAVVGMNYRFKAWKPFGKIPILEGDHFLDNTFVSIAAGGQFQGSRLTSEIGLVNSIGPHISLSVGKWLIPAFGLRLSAFKSSDTWHKKVIAPSASAAGEEFYEMSAYAGSRLEGMLDATYFFNGRQLDPKFSINVLAGGELGYIQKENGYRPAKGGYTGFTGGLQLKYRLFGDVSVFLEPRASMASYSLKTNEKEEGRYVARKFTDNLYSINVGIEIKRANEENRMTRSLNRDLFKPSFFASGAIGFATPIQMKRYEPKRNFNYQAMIAAGRTFTPLSSLRFGADFGPFSAELKGKAIEYNMASGSLDYMLNLTNLMTGYDPERKYDVQLFAGIVASMRLKQDNRFFIGGEAGLQTSYQVSRRFKVFLEPKIRFYGKELLMQDNVQGRDVMMSLHAGTSFSF
;
A
#
# COMPACT_ATOMS: atom_id res chain seq x y z
N MET A 1 2.19 44.16 -33.65
CA MET A 1 3.41 43.49 -33.11
C MET A 1 3.09 43.09 -31.67
N LYS A 2 3.17 41.86 -31.16
CA LYS A 2 3.61 40.53 -31.63
C LYS A 2 2.56 39.51 -31.15
N LYS A 3 2.25 38.52 -32.01
CA LYS A 3 1.41 37.34 -31.70
C LYS A 3 2.18 36.40 -30.77
N LEU A 4 1.50 35.81 -29.79
CA LEU A 4 1.99 34.67 -29.01
C LEU A 4 1.28 33.40 -29.50
N LEU A 5 2.09 32.41 -29.87
CA LEU A 5 1.75 31.14 -30.48
C LEU A 5 1.46 30.12 -29.37
N ILE A 6 0.29 29.46 -29.38
CA ILE A 6 0.03 28.26 -28.59
C ILE A 6 -0.18 27.10 -29.57
N ILE A 7 0.69 26.10 -29.44
CA ILE A 7 0.79 24.91 -30.29
C ILE A 7 -0.25 23.88 -29.82
N LEU A 8 -1.13 23.48 -30.73
CA LEU A 8 -2.08 22.38 -30.57
C LEU A 8 -1.45 21.12 -31.18
N ILE A 9 -1.15 20.11 -30.35
CA ILE A 9 -0.70 18.80 -30.84
C ILE A 9 -1.94 17.92 -31.01
N VAL A 10 -2.31 17.66 -32.26
CA VAL A 10 -3.34 16.68 -32.66
C VAL A 10 -2.64 15.34 -32.91
N LEU A 11 -2.96 14.32 -32.11
CA LEU A 11 -2.47 12.97 -32.30
C LEU A 11 -3.43 12.22 -33.25
N ASN A 12 -3.04 12.11 -34.52
CA ASN A 12 -3.74 11.35 -35.55
C ASN A 12 -3.23 9.89 -35.50
N ILE A 13 -4.08 8.93 -35.13
CA ILE A 13 -3.75 7.50 -35.18
C ILE A 13 -4.30 6.95 -36.49
N ALA A 14 -3.41 6.75 -37.47
CA ALA A 14 -3.69 6.01 -38.69
C ALA A 14 -3.63 4.50 -38.41
N MET A 15 -4.68 3.76 -38.75
CA MET A 15 -4.68 2.29 -38.77
C MET A 15 -4.01 1.79 -40.06
N PRO A 16 -3.15 0.75 -40.00
CA PRO A 16 -2.71 0.04 -41.19
C PRO A 16 -3.74 -1.02 -41.61
N THR A 17 -4.17 -0.95 -42.86
CA THR A 17 -4.92 -1.99 -43.57
C THR A 17 -3.99 -3.12 -43.96
N ALA A 18 -4.29 -4.35 -43.53
CA ALA A 18 -3.65 -5.56 -44.01
C ALA A 18 -4.66 -6.46 -44.72
N PHE A 19 -4.32 -6.77 -45.97
CA PHE A 19 -4.98 -7.67 -46.91
C PHE A 19 -5.11 -9.12 -46.37
N ALA A 20 -6.25 -9.78 -46.64
CA ALA A 20 -6.32 -11.24 -46.71
C ALA A 20 -7.39 -11.72 -47.72
N ARG A 21 -6.86 -12.25 -48.83
CA ARG A 21 -7.37 -13.17 -49.87
C ARG A 21 -8.78 -13.76 -49.79
N GLN A 22 -9.47 -13.69 -50.94
CA GLN A 22 -10.55 -14.56 -51.38
C GLN A 22 -10.12 -16.05 -51.47
N GLN A 23 -11.02 -16.95 -51.06
CA GLN A 23 -11.16 -18.29 -51.64
C GLN A 23 -12.64 -18.68 -51.60
N GLY A 24 -13.14 -19.20 -52.73
CA GLY A 24 -14.56 -19.28 -53.03
C GLY A 24 -15.27 -20.61 -52.75
N SER A 25 -16.56 -20.56 -53.08
CA SER A 25 -17.52 -21.62 -53.45
C SER A 25 -17.92 -22.69 -52.42
N SER A 26 -19.21 -22.68 -52.06
CA SER A 26 -20.17 -23.77 -52.37
C SER A 26 -21.61 -23.38 -51.97
N ILE A 27 -22.55 -23.48 -52.93
CA ILE A 27 -24.02 -23.44 -52.76
C ILE A 27 -24.50 -24.90 -52.59
N PRO A 28 -25.45 -25.27 -51.68
CA PRO A 28 -26.90 -25.41 -52.05
C PRO A 28 -27.89 -25.27 -50.84
N PRO A 29 -29.21 -25.54 -50.99
CA PRO A 29 -30.21 -24.95 -51.88
C PRO A 29 -31.41 -24.31 -51.13
N ARG A 30 -32.27 -23.61 -51.89
CA ARG A 30 -33.55 -22.97 -51.49
C ARG A 30 -34.66 -23.98 -51.12
N THR A 31 -35.51 -23.59 -50.15
CA THR A 31 -37.02 -23.65 -50.03
C THR A 31 -37.42 -23.84 -48.55
N VAL A 32 -38.44 -23.22 -47.94
CA VAL A 32 -39.76 -22.72 -48.36
C VAL A 32 -40.10 -21.48 -47.50
N LEU A 33 -40.66 -20.43 -48.11
CA LEU A 33 -41.32 -19.33 -47.39
C LEU A 33 -42.80 -19.66 -47.25
N SER A 34 -43.25 -20.06 -46.05
CA SER A 34 -44.67 -19.99 -45.68
C SER A 34 -44.94 -18.62 -45.07
N LYS A 35 -45.76 -17.85 -45.78
CA LYS A 35 -46.35 -16.60 -45.32
C LYS A 35 -47.42 -16.96 -44.28
N ASP A 36 -47.25 -16.51 -43.04
CA ASP A 36 -48.38 -16.24 -42.16
C ASP A 36 -48.19 -14.90 -41.48
N THR A 37 -49.22 -14.08 -41.59
CA THR A 37 -49.22 -12.66 -41.31
C THR A 37 -49.76 -12.46 -39.91
N ILE A 38 -48.90 -12.21 -38.94
CA ILE A 38 -49.25 -11.49 -37.71
C ILE A 38 -48.29 -10.32 -37.68
N ASN A 39 -48.79 -9.11 -37.95
CA ASN A 39 -48.04 -7.88 -37.74
C ASN A 39 -47.61 -7.82 -36.27
N PRO A 40 -46.32 -7.93 -35.91
CA PRO A 40 -45.86 -7.32 -34.69
C PRO A 40 -45.81 -5.82 -34.98
N GLY A 41 -46.41 -5.01 -34.13
CA GLY A 41 -46.30 -3.55 -34.24
C GLY A 41 -44.84 -3.16 -34.52
N PHE A 42 -44.65 -2.29 -35.50
CA PHE A 42 -43.35 -1.71 -35.79
C PHE A 42 -42.92 -0.90 -34.57
N ASP A 43 -42.14 -1.52 -33.69
CA ASP A 43 -41.52 -0.83 -32.56
C ASP A 43 -40.23 -0.16 -33.05
N ALA A 44 -40.36 1.11 -33.41
CA ALA A 44 -39.25 1.95 -33.86
C ALA A 44 -38.13 2.05 -32.81
N THR A 45 -38.40 1.76 -31.53
CA THR A 45 -37.36 1.80 -30.49
C THR A 45 -36.36 0.64 -30.59
N GLN A 46 -36.75 -0.50 -31.17
CA GLN A 46 -35.80 -1.61 -31.40
C GLN A 46 -34.82 -1.33 -32.56
N GLN A 47 -35.23 -0.56 -33.59
CA GLN A 47 -34.36 -0.22 -34.71
C GLN A 47 -33.37 0.92 -34.41
N ILE A 48 -33.69 1.84 -33.49
CA ILE A 48 -32.80 2.95 -33.12
C ILE A 48 -31.48 2.45 -32.50
N PHE A 49 -31.46 1.23 -31.95
CA PHE A 49 -30.24 0.60 -31.39
C PHE A 49 -29.59 -0.47 -32.29
N GLN A 50 -30.22 -0.88 -33.40
CA GLN A 50 -29.74 -1.99 -34.24
C GLN A 50 -28.60 -1.67 -35.23
N LYS A 51 -28.23 -0.39 -35.42
CA LYS A 51 -27.16 0.01 -36.36
C LYS A 51 -25.77 0.19 -35.74
N ARG A 52 -25.50 -0.37 -34.56
CA ARG A 52 -24.16 -0.32 -33.95
C ARG A 52 -23.52 -1.70 -33.97
N TYR A 53 -22.23 -1.73 -34.32
CA TYR A 53 -21.38 -2.91 -34.25
C TYR A 53 -21.54 -3.60 -32.90
N GLN A 54 -22.12 -4.80 -32.89
CA GLN A 54 -22.21 -5.64 -31.70
C GLN A 54 -20.92 -6.45 -31.63
N HIS A 55 -20.10 -6.19 -30.61
CA HIS A 55 -18.93 -7.02 -30.32
C HIS A 55 -19.41 -8.46 -30.10
N PRO A 56 -18.67 -9.50 -30.54
CA PRO A 56 -19.06 -10.90 -30.42
C PRO A 56 -19.45 -11.36 -29.00
N ASP A 57 -19.00 -10.64 -27.97
CA ASP A 57 -19.21 -10.95 -26.56
C ASP A 57 -20.39 -10.19 -25.92
N ALA A 58 -21.18 -9.46 -26.71
CA ALA A 58 -22.31 -8.67 -26.22
C ALA A 58 -23.52 -9.56 -25.88
N VAL A 59 -24.06 -9.41 -24.68
CA VAL A 59 -25.23 -10.16 -24.17
C VAL A 59 -26.48 -9.26 -24.25
N PRO A 60 -27.68 -9.79 -24.52
CA PRO A 60 -28.91 -9.01 -24.44
C PRO A 60 -29.12 -8.45 -23.02
N PHE A 61 -29.53 -7.18 -22.96
CA PHE A 61 -29.83 -6.49 -21.71
C PHE A 61 -31.22 -6.86 -21.20
N ASP A 62 -31.32 -7.29 -19.95
CA ASP A 62 -32.61 -7.54 -19.30
C ASP A 62 -33.26 -6.19 -18.95
N THR A 63 -34.44 -5.90 -19.50
CA THR A 63 -35.13 -4.61 -19.30
C THR A 63 -35.90 -4.54 -17.99
N LEU A 64 -36.01 -5.65 -17.24
CA LEU A 64 -36.79 -5.70 -16.01
C LEU A 64 -36.07 -4.94 -14.88
N TRP A 65 -36.65 -3.82 -14.43
CA TRP A 65 -36.00 -2.87 -13.51
C TRP A 65 -35.42 -3.52 -12.24
N LYS A 66 -36.14 -4.48 -11.62
CA LYS A 66 -35.74 -5.17 -10.38
C LYS A 66 -34.41 -5.92 -10.52
N ASN A 67 -34.08 -6.35 -11.74
CA ASN A 67 -32.89 -7.13 -12.03
C ASN A 67 -31.62 -6.28 -12.19
N ASN A 68 -31.80 -4.96 -12.30
CA ASN A 68 -30.73 -4.01 -12.58
C ASN A 68 -30.54 -2.96 -11.48
N VAL A 69 -31.16 -3.19 -10.32
CA VAL A 69 -30.93 -2.40 -9.12
C VAL A 69 -29.85 -3.07 -8.27
N TYR A 70 -28.94 -2.28 -7.76
CA TYR A 70 -27.89 -2.73 -6.83
C TYR A 70 -27.54 -1.64 -5.84
N ILE A 71 -27.15 -2.04 -4.63
CA ILE A 71 -26.78 -1.13 -3.56
C ILE A 71 -25.27 -1.00 -3.47
N SER A 72 -24.78 0.13 -2.98
CA SER A 72 -23.36 0.38 -2.74
C SER A 72 -23.11 0.84 -1.32
N LEU A 73 -21.99 0.42 -0.77
CA LEU A 73 -21.36 1.03 0.40
C LEU A 73 -20.03 1.62 -0.04
N PHE A 74 -19.71 2.85 0.35
CA PHE A 74 -18.43 3.48 -0.02
C PHE A 74 -17.81 4.27 1.13
N GLY A 75 -16.49 4.39 1.08
CA GLY A 75 -15.67 5.15 2.00
C GLY A 75 -14.43 5.70 1.30
N GLY A 76 -13.97 6.87 1.73
CA GLY A 76 -12.86 7.55 1.08
C GLY A 76 -12.41 8.79 1.82
N MET A 77 -11.68 9.64 1.10
CA MET A 77 -11.22 10.92 1.59
C MET A 77 -11.48 12.00 0.56
N ASP A 78 -11.87 13.17 1.05
CA ASP A 78 -11.85 14.39 0.27
C ASP A 78 -10.88 15.38 0.92
N LYS A 79 -10.36 16.31 0.14
CA LYS A 79 -9.59 17.46 0.58
C LYS A 79 -10.16 18.70 -0.07
N MET A 80 -10.43 19.70 0.76
CA MET A 80 -10.83 21.02 0.28
C MET A 80 -9.60 21.77 -0.22
N ILE A 81 -9.74 22.46 -1.35
CA ILE A 81 -8.68 23.33 -1.86
C ILE A 81 -8.63 24.55 -0.93
N PRO A 82 -7.49 24.80 -0.25
CA PRO A 82 -7.39 25.87 0.73
C PRO A 82 -7.57 27.24 0.08
N ARG A 83 -8.32 28.13 0.73
CA ARG A 83 -8.53 29.52 0.29
C ARG A 83 -8.46 30.47 1.48
N GLY A 84 -7.57 31.47 1.40
CA GLY A 84 -7.33 32.42 2.49
C GLY A 84 -6.93 31.71 3.79
N ASN A 85 -7.60 32.07 4.89
CA ASN A 85 -7.36 31.47 6.22
C ASN A 85 -8.15 30.17 6.46
N ALA A 86 -9.01 29.73 5.51
CA ALA A 86 -9.79 28.51 5.63
C ALA A 86 -9.03 27.31 5.01
N ASP A 87 -7.97 26.86 5.68
CA ASP A 87 -7.24 25.63 5.32
C ASP A 87 -7.75 24.46 6.17
N PHE A 88 -8.32 23.45 5.52
CA PHE A 88 -8.83 22.24 6.16
C PHE A 88 -7.91 21.04 5.90
N ASN A 89 -7.72 20.19 6.91
CA ASN A 89 -7.08 18.89 6.77
C ASN A 89 -7.91 17.96 5.88
N THR A 90 -7.26 16.96 5.27
CA THR A 90 -7.96 15.90 4.52
C THR A 90 -8.97 15.20 5.44
N GLY A 91 -10.20 15.06 4.95
CA GLY A 91 -11.34 14.59 5.73
C GLY A 91 -11.87 13.25 5.22
N PRO A 92 -12.24 12.30 6.10
CA PRO A 92 -12.93 11.09 5.68
C PRO A 92 -14.34 11.40 5.17
N VAL A 93 -14.80 10.59 4.22
CA VAL A 93 -16.16 10.58 3.70
C VAL A 93 -16.63 9.15 3.54
N GLY A 94 -17.88 8.86 3.83
CA GLY A 94 -18.47 7.54 3.63
C GLY A 94 -19.96 7.64 3.41
N GLY A 95 -20.55 6.58 2.86
CA GLY A 95 -21.94 6.63 2.47
C GLY A 95 -22.49 5.35 1.88
N ILE A 96 -23.77 5.40 1.56
CA ILE A 96 -24.52 4.34 0.88
C ILE A 96 -25.12 4.88 -0.40
N ALA A 97 -25.28 4.04 -1.40
CA ALA A 97 -25.96 4.42 -2.64
C ALA A 97 -26.91 3.32 -3.13
N ALA A 98 -27.97 3.73 -3.80
CA ALA A 98 -28.80 2.86 -4.61
C ALA A 98 -28.53 3.19 -6.08
N ASN A 99 -28.28 2.16 -6.88
CA ASN A 99 -27.95 2.30 -8.29
C ASN A 99 -28.97 1.56 -9.11
N TRP A 100 -29.36 2.16 -10.24
CA TRP A 100 -30.25 1.58 -11.20
C TRP A 100 -29.64 1.67 -12.59
N GLN A 101 -29.29 0.53 -13.16
CA GLN A 101 -28.87 0.41 -14.55
C GLN A 101 -30.12 0.29 -15.41
N PHE A 102 -30.54 1.38 -16.04
CA PHE A 102 -31.77 1.39 -16.85
C PHE A 102 -31.51 1.02 -18.32
N ALA A 103 -30.25 1.12 -18.76
CA ALA A 103 -29.83 0.74 -20.10
C ALA A 103 -28.41 0.14 -20.06
N PRO A 104 -27.99 -0.60 -21.09
CA PRO A 104 -26.75 -1.36 -21.04
C PRO A 104 -25.50 -0.53 -20.68
N ALA A 105 -25.44 0.73 -21.12
CA ALA A 105 -24.34 1.64 -20.80
C ALA A 105 -24.68 2.73 -19.76
N HIS A 106 -25.92 2.79 -19.24
CA HIS A 106 -26.38 3.95 -18.47
C HIS A 106 -26.93 3.55 -17.10
N ILE A 107 -26.42 4.24 -16.08
CA ILE A 107 -26.72 3.98 -14.68
C ILE A 107 -27.08 5.31 -14.00
N LEU A 108 -28.12 5.29 -13.19
CA LEU A 108 -28.44 6.35 -12.23
C LEU A 108 -28.06 5.90 -10.83
N ARG A 109 -27.45 6.77 -10.04
CA ARG A 109 -27.07 6.52 -8.65
C ARG A 109 -27.64 7.61 -7.75
N ALA A 110 -28.35 7.21 -6.70
CA ALA A 110 -28.74 8.09 -5.62
C ALA A 110 -27.92 7.72 -4.39
N SER A 111 -27.22 8.68 -3.78
CA SER A 111 -26.33 8.39 -2.64
C SER A 111 -26.54 9.33 -1.46
N LEU A 112 -26.30 8.80 -0.27
CA LEU A 112 -26.22 9.52 0.99
C LEU A 112 -24.78 9.42 1.47
N SER A 113 -24.16 10.55 1.80
CA SER A 113 -22.79 10.63 2.27
C SER A 113 -22.70 11.43 3.56
N ALA A 114 -21.74 11.08 4.41
CA ALA A 114 -21.38 11.82 5.59
C ALA A 114 -19.85 11.91 5.66
N GLY A 115 -19.33 13.02 6.17
CA GLY A 115 -17.90 13.21 6.32
C GLY A 115 -17.57 14.31 7.30
N ASN A 116 -16.27 14.45 7.59
CA ASN A 116 -15.82 15.57 8.40
C ASN A 116 -14.51 16.16 7.87
N PHE A 117 -14.36 17.47 8.02
CA PHE A 117 -13.11 18.19 7.84
C PHE A 117 -12.67 18.79 9.18
N SER A 118 -11.38 19.05 9.35
CA SER A 118 -10.88 19.76 10.54
C SER A 118 -10.06 20.97 10.10
N ARG A 119 -10.46 22.15 10.57
CA ARG A 119 -9.81 23.43 10.25
C ARG A 119 -8.43 23.50 10.90
N LYS A 120 -7.39 23.87 10.16
CA LYS A 120 -6.00 23.83 10.67
C LYS A 120 -5.68 24.89 11.72
N ILE A 121 -6.42 26.00 11.74
CA ILE A 121 -6.11 27.14 12.62
C ILE A 121 -6.51 26.85 14.07
N ASP A 122 -7.70 26.31 14.30
CA ASP A 122 -8.32 26.12 15.63
C ASP A 122 -8.81 24.69 15.88
N ASN A 123 -8.63 23.80 14.92
CA ASN A 123 -9.08 22.41 14.99
C ASN A 123 -10.60 22.23 15.16
N GLU A 124 -11.40 23.23 14.79
CA GLU A 124 -12.84 23.04 14.72
C GLU A 124 -13.19 22.00 13.65
N THR A 125 -14.14 21.13 13.98
CA THR A 125 -14.56 20.04 13.08
C THR A 125 -15.81 20.48 12.33
N LEU A 126 -15.69 20.53 11.01
CA LEU A 126 -16.81 20.69 10.09
C LEU A 126 -17.39 19.30 9.83
N VAL A 127 -18.65 19.09 10.19
CA VAL A 127 -19.38 17.85 9.86
C VAL A 127 -20.27 18.13 8.67
N ARG A 128 -20.28 17.21 7.70
CA ARG A 128 -21.12 17.35 6.51
C ARG A 128 -21.97 16.10 6.24
N PHE A 129 -23.18 16.33 5.78
CA PHE A 129 -24.11 15.32 5.29
C PHE A 129 -24.57 15.69 3.89
N GLY A 130 -24.42 14.79 2.93
CA GLY A 130 -24.71 15.05 1.52
C GLY A 130 -25.71 14.06 0.94
N LEU A 131 -26.64 14.57 0.14
CA LEU A 131 -27.50 13.79 -0.75
C LEU A 131 -27.08 14.06 -2.19
N GLN A 132 -26.84 13.01 -2.98
CA GLN A 132 -26.29 13.13 -4.34
C GLN A 132 -27.11 12.30 -5.33
N ALA A 133 -27.20 12.80 -6.56
CA ALA A 133 -27.81 12.13 -7.70
C ALA A 133 -26.86 12.18 -8.90
N ASP A 134 -26.39 11.00 -9.30
CA ASP A 134 -25.27 10.86 -10.21
C ASP A 134 -25.68 10.03 -11.43
N TYR A 135 -25.18 10.45 -12.57
CA TYR A 135 -25.28 9.73 -13.82
C TYR A 135 -23.94 9.07 -14.15
N LEU A 136 -23.97 7.76 -14.32
CA LEU A 136 -22.81 6.96 -14.64
C LEU A 136 -22.95 6.39 -16.05
N LEU A 137 -21.99 6.74 -16.92
CA LEU A 137 -21.88 6.20 -18.26
C LEU A 137 -20.80 5.12 -18.28
N ASN A 138 -21.21 3.88 -18.53
CA ASN A 138 -20.32 2.75 -18.70
C ASN A 138 -19.74 2.75 -20.13
N VAL A 139 -18.61 3.44 -20.28
CA VAL A 139 -17.89 3.56 -21.56
C VAL A 139 -17.44 2.18 -22.06
N SER A 140 -17.07 1.29 -21.14
CA SER A 140 -16.69 -0.10 -21.48
C SER A 140 -17.82 -0.86 -22.18
N SER A 141 -19.04 -0.77 -21.65
CA SER A 141 -20.24 -1.35 -22.27
C SER A 141 -20.71 -0.57 -23.50
N TYR A 142 -20.47 0.74 -23.56
CA TYR A 142 -20.81 1.57 -24.72
C TYR A 142 -19.96 1.22 -25.95
N VAL A 143 -18.65 1.01 -25.78
CA VAL A 143 -17.70 0.77 -26.89
C VAL A 143 -17.67 -0.70 -27.31
N ASN A 144 -17.59 -1.63 -26.34
CA ASN A 144 -17.40 -3.07 -26.63
C ASN A 144 -18.69 -3.88 -26.49
N GLY A 145 -19.85 -3.24 -26.47
CA GLY A 145 -21.12 -3.89 -26.19
C GLY A 145 -21.30 -4.28 -24.73
N TYR A 146 -22.56 -4.45 -24.33
CA TYR A 146 -22.92 -4.80 -22.96
C TYR A 146 -22.45 -6.22 -22.64
N ASN A 147 -21.53 -6.33 -21.70
CA ASN A 147 -21.07 -7.61 -21.21
C ASN A 147 -21.05 -7.60 -19.68
N PRO A 148 -22.08 -8.14 -19.02
CA PRO A 148 -22.16 -8.20 -17.58
C PRO A 148 -21.05 -9.06 -16.94
N GLY A 149 -20.50 -10.03 -17.67
CA GLY A 149 -19.42 -10.90 -17.18
C GLY A 149 -18.02 -10.28 -17.27
N ARG A 150 -17.89 -9.00 -17.64
CA ARG A 150 -16.60 -8.34 -17.80
C ARG A 150 -15.95 -8.10 -16.43
N ILE A 151 -14.72 -8.60 -16.25
CA ILE A 151 -13.97 -8.47 -15.00
C ILE A 151 -13.71 -7.01 -14.61
N PHE A 152 -13.56 -6.13 -15.60
CA PHE A 152 -13.22 -4.73 -15.39
C PHE A 152 -14.05 -3.83 -16.29
N GLU A 153 -14.61 -2.76 -15.72
CA GLU A 153 -15.36 -1.73 -16.44
C GLU A 153 -14.89 -0.33 -16.05
N PHE A 154 -14.73 0.51 -17.08
CA PHE A 154 -14.51 1.94 -16.93
C PHE A 154 -15.82 2.69 -17.11
N LEU A 155 -16.19 3.49 -16.10
CA LEU A 155 -17.37 4.35 -16.12
C LEU A 155 -16.96 5.80 -15.87
N THR A 156 -17.64 6.74 -16.51
CA THR A 156 -17.55 8.17 -16.15
C THR A 156 -18.70 8.54 -15.23
N VAL A 157 -18.45 9.45 -14.29
CA VAL A 157 -19.43 9.90 -13.31
C VAL A 157 -19.63 11.40 -13.47
N ALA A 158 -20.89 11.83 -13.56
CA ALA A 158 -21.27 13.23 -13.47
C ALA A 158 -22.54 13.33 -12.61
N GLY A 159 -22.49 14.13 -11.54
CA GLY A 159 -23.58 14.22 -10.59
C GLY A 159 -23.75 15.61 -10.00
N ILE A 160 -24.91 15.77 -9.37
CA ILE A 160 -25.27 16.95 -8.59
C ILE A 160 -25.56 16.51 -7.16
N GLY A 161 -25.29 17.37 -6.20
CA GLY A 161 -25.49 17.08 -4.79
C GLY A 161 -25.95 18.28 -4.00
N TYR A 162 -26.44 17.97 -2.81
CA TYR A 162 -26.83 18.93 -1.80
C TYR A 162 -26.23 18.51 -0.47
N GLN A 163 -25.43 19.38 0.14
CA GLN A 163 -24.70 19.14 1.37
C GLN A 163 -25.13 20.10 2.46
N LEU A 164 -25.38 19.55 3.64
CA LEU A 164 -25.54 20.25 4.90
C LEU A 164 -24.17 20.25 5.59
N SER A 165 -23.61 21.42 5.85
CA SER A 165 -22.36 21.60 6.57
C SER A 165 -22.65 22.21 7.94
N SER A 166 -22.04 21.71 8.99
CA SER A 166 -22.10 22.32 10.32
C SER A 166 -20.72 22.54 10.90
N LEU A 167 -20.45 23.77 11.31
CA LEU A 167 -19.21 24.20 11.97
C LEU A 167 -19.57 25.16 13.12
N ALA A 168 -19.05 24.89 14.32
CA ALA A 168 -19.26 25.72 15.53
C ALA A 168 -20.74 26.07 15.83
N GLY A 169 -21.67 25.15 15.54
CA GLY A 169 -23.11 25.35 15.78
C GLY A 169 -23.84 26.17 14.71
N ARG A 170 -23.15 26.65 13.68
CA ARG A 170 -23.79 27.19 12.46
C ARG A 170 -24.04 26.06 11.46
N MET A 171 -25.11 26.18 10.70
CA MET A 171 -25.48 25.25 9.64
C MET A 171 -25.56 26.01 8.32
N GLU A 172 -24.93 25.47 7.29
CA GLU A 172 -24.90 26.03 5.94
C GLU A 172 -25.37 24.98 4.94
N HIS A 173 -26.02 25.47 3.88
CA HIS A 173 -26.62 24.66 2.83
C HIS A 173 -25.86 24.88 1.53
N VAL A 174 -25.33 23.82 0.94
CA VAL A 174 -24.40 23.91 -0.18
C VAL A 174 -24.86 23.01 -1.30
N ALA A 175 -25.04 23.58 -2.49
CA ALA A 175 -25.24 22.79 -3.70
C ALA A 175 -23.90 22.42 -4.31
N ASP A 176 -23.77 21.21 -4.82
CA ASP A 176 -22.54 20.72 -5.45
C ASP A 176 -22.77 20.12 -6.83
N LEU A 177 -21.73 20.22 -7.66
CA LEU A 177 -21.57 19.51 -8.92
C LEU A 177 -20.28 18.73 -8.82
N HIS A 178 -20.32 17.45 -9.16
CA HIS A 178 -19.14 16.61 -9.10
C HIS A 178 -18.96 15.76 -10.35
N LEU A 179 -17.70 15.61 -10.74
CA LEU A 179 -17.25 14.86 -11.89
C LEU A 179 -16.21 13.85 -11.44
N GLY A 180 -16.22 12.68 -12.06
CA GLY A 180 -15.27 11.63 -11.74
C GLY A 180 -15.27 10.53 -12.78
N PHE A 181 -14.51 9.49 -12.47
CA PHE A 181 -14.56 8.24 -13.20
C PHE A 181 -14.45 7.10 -12.21
N GLN A 182 -15.13 6.01 -12.51
CA GLN A 182 -15.22 4.83 -11.66
C GLN A 182 -14.54 3.66 -12.37
N LEU A 183 -13.55 3.09 -11.71
CA LEU A 183 -12.88 1.85 -12.09
C LEU A 183 -13.57 0.71 -11.35
N LYS A 184 -14.37 -0.09 -12.04
CA LYS A 184 -15.18 -1.16 -11.44
C LYS A 184 -14.55 -2.52 -11.74
N LEU A 185 -14.47 -3.37 -10.73
CA LEU A 185 -13.97 -4.73 -10.79
C LEU A 185 -15.08 -5.69 -10.35
N HIS A 186 -15.30 -6.76 -11.12
CA HIS A 186 -16.35 -7.76 -10.89
C HIS A 186 -15.70 -9.10 -10.51
N PRO A 187 -15.22 -9.28 -9.27
CA PRO A 187 -14.58 -10.52 -8.85
C PRO A 187 -15.55 -11.67 -8.62
N THR A 188 -16.82 -11.39 -8.33
CA THR A 188 -17.84 -12.41 -8.04
C THR A 188 -19.13 -12.11 -8.80
N ALA A 189 -20.07 -13.05 -8.82
CA ALA A 189 -21.35 -12.88 -9.49
C ALA A 189 -22.27 -11.81 -8.86
N HIS A 190 -22.03 -11.45 -7.59
CA HIS A 190 -22.90 -10.56 -6.80
C HIS A 190 -22.20 -9.29 -6.31
N VAL A 191 -20.89 -9.33 -6.10
CA VAL A 191 -20.13 -8.25 -5.50
C VAL A 191 -19.14 -7.67 -6.48
N ASP A 192 -19.24 -6.36 -6.69
CA ASP A 192 -18.25 -5.57 -7.41
C ASP A 192 -17.53 -4.63 -6.46
N PHE A 193 -16.25 -4.39 -6.70
CA PHE A 193 -15.52 -3.30 -6.05
C PHE A 193 -15.30 -2.17 -7.03
N TYR A 194 -15.21 -0.94 -6.54
CA TYR A 194 -14.86 0.18 -7.38
C TYR A 194 -13.98 1.20 -6.68
N LEU A 195 -13.14 1.88 -7.47
CA LEU A 195 -12.39 3.06 -7.09
C LEU A 195 -12.89 4.24 -7.93
N GLU A 196 -13.26 5.34 -7.27
CA GLU A 196 -13.79 6.53 -7.90
C GLU A 196 -13.05 7.79 -7.41
N PRO A 197 -12.04 8.25 -8.18
CA PRO A 197 -11.52 9.60 -8.06
C PRO A 197 -12.60 10.59 -8.49
N ARG A 198 -12.78 11.66 -7.70
CA ARG A 198 -13.81 12.66 -7.95
C ARG A 198 -13.32 14.07 -7.62
N PHE A 199 -13.87 15.01 -8.37
CA PHE A 199 -13.69 16.44 -8.20
C PHE A 199 -15.05 17.09 -8.04
N THR A 200 -15.22 17.92 -7.02
CA THR A 200 -16.49 18.55 -6.67
C THR A 200 -16.32 20.06 -6.61
N ILE A 201 -17.19 20.78 -7.31
CA ILE A 201 -17.36 22.23 -7.25
C ILE A 201 -18.63 22.50 -6.45
N MET A 202 -18.56 23.42 -5.51
CA MET A 202 -19.59 23.66 -4.50
C MET A 202 -19.96 25.15 -4.49
N SER A 203 -21.20 25.49 -4.17
CA SER A 203 -21.57 26.89 -3.89
C SER A 203 -20.85 27.41 -2.65
N ASP A 204 -20.68 28.73 -2.57
CA ASP A 204 -20.06 29.42 -1.42
C ASP A 204 -20.70 29.03 -0.08
N GLY A 205 -19.92 29.08 1.01
CA GLY A 205 -20.41 28.92 2.38
C GLY A 205 -20.10 27.60 3.07
N ILE A 206 -19.47 26.63 2.38
CA ILE A 206 -19.08 25.37 3.07
C ILE A 206 -18.01 25.63 4.14
N ASP A 207 -17.13 26.59 3.89
CA ASP A 207 -15.96 26.93 4.71
C ASP A 207 -16.27 27.88 5.88
N HIS A 208 -17.51 28.40 5.94
CA HIS A 208 -17.98 29.40 6.91
C HIS A 208 -17.09 30.66 7.02
N SER A 209 -16.39 31.04 5.94
CA SER A 209 -15.53 32.23 5.90
C SER A 209 -16.32 33.49 5.53
N PHE A 210 -16.33 34.51 6.41
CA PHE A 210 -17.12 35.75 6.24
C PHE A 210 -16.52 36.78 5.26
N GLN A 211 -15.41 36.48 4.58
CA GLN A 211 -14.83 37.45 3.64
C GLN A 211 -15.47 37.33 2.25
N LYS A 212 -16.15 38.40 1.85
CA LYS A 212 -16.84 38.62 0.57
C LYS A 212 -15.99 38.11 -0.61
N ASN A 213 -16.35 36.93 -1.11
CA ASN A 213 -15.65 36.27 -2.20
C ASN A 213 -16.27 36.69 -3.54
N TRP A 214 -15.45 37.19 -4.47
CA TRP A 214 -15.93 37.71 -5.77
C TRP A 214 -16.34 36.60 -6.75
N HIS A 215 -16.03 35.33 -6.46
CA HIS A 215 -16.31 34.17 -7.32
C HIS A 215 -17.35 33.17 -6.78
N LYS A 216 -17.77 33.22 -5.51
CA LYS A 216 -18.90 32.44 -4.94
C LYS A 216 -18.90 30.90 -5.11
N TYR A 217 -17.75 30.23 -5.24
CA TYR A 217 -17.68 28.76 -5.29
C TYR A 217 -16.46 28.18 -4.56
N ASP A 218 -16.61 26.99 -3.97
CA ASP A 218 -15.57 26.19 -3.33
C ASP A 218 -15.27 24.91 -4.12
N MET A 219 -14.12 24.29 -3.87
CA MET A 219 -13.68 23.10 -4.61
C MET A 219 -13.08 22.05 -3.68
N THR A 220 -13.43 20.79 -3.92
CA THR A 220 -12.85 19.64 -3.23
C THR A 220 -12.42 18.58 -4.24
N TYR A 221 -11.38 17.83 -3.90
CA TYR A 221 -10.95 16.66 -4.66
C TYR A 221 -10.70 15.49 -3.72
N GLY A 222 -10.94 14.29 -4.20
CA GLY A 222 -10.83 13.11 -3.37
C GLY A 222 -10.96 11.82 -4.16
N ALA A 223 -10.99 10.72 -3.43
CA ALA A 223 -11.25 9.42 -3.99
C ALA A 223 -12.04 8.58 -2.99
N VAL A 224 -13.00 7.81 -3.51
CA VAL A 224 -13.77 6.84 -2.74
C VAL A 224 -13.53 5.44 -3.27
N VAL A 225 -13.47 4.48 -2.36
CA VAL A 225 -13.54 3.05 -2.68
C VAL A 225 -14.89 2.55 -2.21
N GLY A 226 -15.56 1.76 -3.03
CA GLY A 226 -16.86 1.21 -2.68
C GLY A 226 -17.04 -0.23 -3.12
N MET A 227 -18.07 -0.84 -2.56
CA MET A 227 -18.52 -2.19 -2.84
C MET A 227 -19.98 -2.11 -3.31
N ASN A 228 -20.28 -2.70 -4.47
CA ASN A 228 -21.62 -2.88 -4.97
C ASN A 228 -22.11 -4.29 -4.65
N TYR A 229 -23.34 -4.42 -4.15
CA TYR A 229 -24.02 -5.69 -4.01
C TYR A 229 -25.21 -5.75 -4.97
N ARG A 230 -25.15 -6.67 -5.93
CA ARG A 230 -26.18 -6.91 -6.94
C ARG A 230 -27.15 -7.99 -6.47
N PHE A 231 -28.45 -7.68 -6.55
CA PHE A 231 -29.50 -8.65 -6.20
C PHE A 231 -29.58 -9.80 -7.21
N LYS A 232 -29.35 -9.52 -8.51
CA LYS A 232 -29.26 -10.55 -9.54
C LYS A 232 -27.81 -10.94 -9.78
N ALA A 233 -27.50 -12.22 -9.56
CA ALA A 233 -26.20 -12.80 -9.89
C ALA A 233 -25.97 -12.73 -11.41
N TRP A 234 -24.83 -12.22 -11.84
CA TRP A 234 -24.41 -12.34 -13.23
C TRP A 234 -23.55 -13.59 -13.40
N LYS A 235 -23.81 -14.36 -14.46
CA LYS A 235 -22.94 -15.49 -14.82
C LYS A 235 -21.66 -14.88 -15.41
N PRO A 236 -20.49 -15.04 -14.76
CA PRO A 236 -19.23 -14.62 -15.37
C PRO A 236 -19.06 -15.44 -16.66
N PHE A 237 -18.87 -14.78 -17.80
CA PHE A 237 -18.60 -15.46 -19.08
C PHE A 237 -17.16 -15.23 -19.49
N GLY A 238 -16.49 -16.33 -19.83
CA GLY A 238 -15.04 -16.49 -19.74
C GLY A 238 -14.72 -17.23 -18.45
N LYS A 239 -14.13 -18.42 -18.54
CA LYS A 239 -13.49 -19.04 -17.38
C LYS A 239 -12.44 -18.03 -16.91
N ILE A 240 -12.74 -17.22 -15.89
CA ILE A 240 -11.69 -16.69 -15.04
C ILE A 240 -10.97 -17.96 -14.62
N PRO A 241 -9.71 -18.18 -14.98
CA PRO A 241 -9.00 -19.31 -14.44
C PRO A 241 -9.12 -19.16 -12.92
N ILE A 242 -9.92 -20.03 -12.32
CA ILE A 242 -10.04 -20.07 -10.87
C ILE A 242 -8.63 -20.36 -10.41
N LEU A 243 -8.14 -19.52 -9.51
CA LEU A 243 -6.84 -19.76 -8.92
C LEU A 243 -6.85 -21.18 -8.35
N GLU A 244 -5.86 -21.98 -8.71
CA GLU A 244 -5.82 -23.40 -8.38
C GLU A 244 -5.79 -23.59 -6.85
N GLY A 245 -6.55 -24.57 -6.35
CA GLY A 245 -6.62 -24.95 -4.94
C GLY A 245 -7.87 -24.48 -4.19
N ASP A 246 -8.50 -25.41 -3.48
CA ASP A 246 -9.74 -25.18 -2.71
C ASP A 246 -9.46 -24.79 -1.24
N HIS A 247 -8.20 -24.83 -0.78
CA HIS A 247 -7.86 -24.56 0.61
C HIS A 247 -7.66 -23.06 0.89
N PHE A 248 -7.98 -22.65 2.12
CA PHE A 248 -7.86 -21.25 2.56
C PHE A 248 -6.46 -20.66 2.34
N LEU A 249 -5.41 -21.46 2.51
CA LEU A 249 -4.03 -21.01 2.38
C LEU A 249 -3.52 -21.00 0.94
N ASP A 250 -4.25 -21.54 -0.03
CA ASP A 250 -3.78 -21.55 -1.42
C ASP A 250 -3.77 -20.12 -1.99
N ASN A 251 -2.90 -19.86 -2.96
CA ASN A 251 -2.74 -18.53 -3.56
C ASN A 251 -2.32 -17.43 -2.56
N THR A 252 -1.75 -17.82 -1.43
CA THR A 252 -1.13 -16.90 -0.47
C THR A 252 0.31 -16.60 -0.84
N PHE A 253 0.79 -15.46 -0.38
CA PHE A 253 2.19 -15.07 -0.48
C PHE A 253 2.64 -14.38 0.81
N VAL A 254 3.93 -14.45 1.07
CA VAL A 254 4.59 -13.69 2.15
C VAL A 254 5.65 -12.81 1.51
N SER A 255 5.69 -11.54 1.88
CA SER A 255 6.69 -10.60 1.38
C SER A 255 7.41 -9.89 2.51
N ILE A 256 8.71 -9.67 2.32
CA ILE A 256 9.55 -8.92 3.25
C ILE A 256 10.23 -7.83 2.43
N ALA A 257 10.19 -6.59 2.90
CA ALA A 257 10.79 -5.46 2.22
C ALA A 257 11.56 -4.57 3.20
N ALA A 258 12.62 -3.96 2.68
CA ALA A 258 13.38 -2.92 3.35
C ALA A 258 13.63 -1.76 2.39
N GLY A 259 13.66 -0.54 2.91
CA GLY A 259 13.65 0.66 2.10
C GLY A 259 14.01 1.93 2.85
N GLY A 260 13.80 3.05 2.17
CA GLY A 260 13.93 4.39 2.74
C GLY A 260 12.57 5.08 2.81
N GLN A 261 12.29 5.78 3.90
CA GLN A 261 11.13 6.66 4.07
C GLN A 261 11.59 8.09 4.34
N PHE A 262 10.86 9.07 3.82
CA PHE A 262 10.97 10.47 4.19
C PHE A 262 9.58 11.13 4.30
N GLN A 263 9.51 12.22 5.05
CA GLN A 263 8.31 13.03 5.17
C GLN A 263 8.35 14.21 4.19
N GLY A 264 7.24 14.47 3.49
CA GLY A 264 7.05 15.66 2.65
C GLY A 264 6.59 16.86 3.48
N SER A 265 7.52 17.68 3.96
CA SER A 265 7.28 18.92 4.71
C SER A 265 8.24 20.05 4.30
N ARG A 266 7.89 21.31 4.61
CA ARG A 266 8.82 22.45 4.46
C ARG A 266 10.07 22.27 5.31
N LEU A 267 9.91 21.75 6.54
CA LEU A 267 11.01 21.52 7.48
C LEU A 267 12.01 20.48 6.95
N THR A 268 11.53 19.42 6.31
CA THR A 268 12.39 18.41 5.67
C THR A 268 13.05 18.92 4.40
N SER A 269 12.42 19.85 3.68
CA SER A 269 13.03 20.46 2.49
C SER A 269 14.25 21.33 2.83
N GLU A 270 14.26 21.97 4.00
CA GLU A 270 15.38 22.79 4.50
C GLU A 270 16.59 21.95 4.96
N ILE A 271 16.37 20.69 5.37
CA ILE A 271 17.42 19.74 5.78
C ILE A 271 18.05 19.04 4.55
N GLY A 272 17.29 18.94 3.45
CA GLY A 272 17.65 18.22 2.23
C GLY A 272 17.11 16.78 2.22
N LEU A 273 16.60 16.35 1.05
CA LEU A 273 15.94 15.04 0.85
C LEU A 273 16.78 13.86 1.35
N VAL A 274 18.06 13.79 0.97
CA VAL A 274 18.95 12.66 1.31
C VAL A 274 19.18 12.55 2.81
N ASN A 275 19.30 13.68 3.51
CA ASN A 275 19.55 13.72 4.95
C ASN A 275 18.28 13.38 5.77
N SER A 276 17.10 13.58 5.18
CA SER A 276 15.80 13.30 5.81
C SER A 276 15.39 11.82 5.74
N ILE A 277 15.95 11.06 4.78
CA ILE A 277 15.62 9.65 4.59
C ILE A 277 16.06 8.84 5.81
N GLY A 278 15.16 8.00 6.31
CA GLY A 278 15.52 6.96 7.25
C GLY A 278 14.97 5.59 6.87
N PRO A 279 15.33 4.54 7.63
CA PRO A 279 15.03 3.17 7.27
C PRO A 279 13.53 2.88 7.37
N HIS A 280 13.05 2.04 6.45
CA HIS A 280 11.72 1.45 6.45
C HIS A 280 11.86 -0.07 6.31
N ILE A 281 11.12 -0.83 7.10
CA ILE A 281 11.03 -2.28 7.00
C ILE A 281 9.56 -2.67 7.06
N SER A 282 9.14 -3.62 6.21
CA SER A 282 7.81 -4.20 6.25
C SER A 282 7.81 -5.70 6.05
N LEU A 283 6.93 -6.38 6.77
CA LEU A 283 6.56 -7.78 6.59
C LEU A 283 5.10 -7.83 6.17
N SER A 284 4.78 -8.56 5.11
CA SER A 284 3.41 -8.68 4.62
C SER A 284 3.02 -10.12 4.34
N VAL A 285 1.75 -10.39 4.52
CA VAL A 285 1.08 -11.62 4.11
C VAL A 285 -0.09 -11.23 3.23
N GLY A 286 -0.34 -11.98 2.15
CA GLY A 286 -1.47 -11.69 1.30
C GLY A 286 -2.01 -12.92 0.59
N LYS A 287 -3.17 -12.74 -0.04
CA LYS A 287 -3.88 -13.78 -0.78
C LYS A 287 -4.45 -13.19 -2.06
N TRP A 288 -4.17 -13.83 -3.18
CA TRP A 288 -4.87 -13.56 -4.44
C TRP A 288 -6.25 -14.23 -4.36
N LEU A 289 -7.30 -13.42 -4.54
CA LEU A 289 -8.70 -13.89 -4.55
C LEU A 289 -9.12 -14.31 -5.96
N ILE A 290 -8.64 -13.56 -6.95
CA ILE A 290 -8.76 -13.86 -8.38
C ILE A 290 -7.43 -13.49 -9.05
N PRO A 291 -7.15 -13.92 -10.30
CA PRO A 291 -5.89 -13.64 -10.98
C PRO A 291 -5.47 -12.16 -11.00
N ALA A 292 -6.44 -11.25 -11.06
CA ALA A 292 -6.19 -9.82 -11.12
C ALA A 292 -6.23 -9.12 -9.76
N PHE A 293 -6.80 -9.72 -8.71
CA PHE A 293 -7.07 -9.01 -7.44
C PHE A 293 -6.69 -9.84 -6.22
N GLY A 294 -5.98 -9.20 -5.30
CA GLY A 294 -5.55 -9.78 -4.03
C GLY A 294 -5.72 -8.85 -2.86
N LEU A 295 -5.58 -9.39 -1.66
CA LEU A 295 -5.55 -8.65 -0.41
C LEU A 295 -4.19 -8.84 0.26
N ARG A 296 -3.67 -7.79 0.88
CA ARG A 296 -2.39 -7.79 1.59
C ARG A 296 -2.51 -7.11 2.94
N LEU A 297 -2.12 -7.83 3.98
CA LEU A 297 -1.91 -7.31 5.32
C LEU A 297 -0.41 -7.13 5.55
N SER A 298 0.02 -5.93 5.91
CA SER A 298 1.43 -5.61 6.15
C SER A 298 1.63 -5.02 7.54
N ALA A 299 2.68 -5.43 8.25
CA ALA A 299 3.21 -4.74 9.41
C ALA A 299 4.49 -4.00 9.00
N PHE A 300 4.72 -2.80 9.52
CA PHE A 300 5.90 -2.01 9.18
C PHE A 300 6.42 -1.20 10.36
N LYS A 301 7.70 -0.84 10.25
CA LYS A 301 8.36 0.12 11.12
C LYS A 301 9.25 1.01 10.25
N SER A 302 9.14 2.31 10.44
CA SER A 302 9.99 3.28 9.75
C SER A 302 10.43 4.39 10.68
N SER A 303 11.48 5.06 10.27
CA SER A 303 11.96 6.27 10.93
C SER A 303 12.48 7.25 9.89
N ASP A 304 12.31 8.54 10.12
CA ASP A 304 12.77 9.62 9.26
C ASP A 304 13.16 10.84 10.09
N THR A 305 13.95 11.74 9.52
CA THR A 305 14.38 12.97 10.20
C THR A 305 13.50 14.13 9.77
N TRP A 306 12.78 14.73 10.72
CA TRP A 306 11.70 15.66 10.41
C TRP A 306 12.01 17.12 10.77
N HIS A 307 12.95 17.38 11.69
CA HIS A 307 13.24 18.73 12.17
C HIS A 307 14.71 18.93 12.55
N LYS A 308 15.29 20.08 12.16
CA LYS A 308 16.57 20.60 12.67
C LYS A 308 16.25 21.64 13.75
N LYS A 309 16.74 21.43 14.96
CA LYS A 309 16.57 22.34 16.08
C LYS A 309 17.87 23.08 16.35
N VAL A 310 17.77 24.41 16.44
CA VAL A 310 18.86 25.32 16.79
C VAL A 310 18.46 26.06 18.07
N ILE A 311 19.14 25.77 19.16
CA ILE A 311 19.00 26.47 20.44
C ILE A 311 20.09 27.54 20.49
N ALA A 312 19.68 28.81 20.50
CA ALA A 312 20.61 29.93 20.62
C ALA A 312 21.35 29.89 21.98
N PRO A 313 22.63 30.27 22.02
CA PRO A 313 23.39 30.32 23.26
C PRO A 313 22.75 31.31 24.26
N SER A 314 22.68 30.91 25.52
CA SER A 314 22.26 31.75 26.64
C SER A 314 23.43 31.91 27.62
N ALA A 315 23.39 32.92 28.48
CA ALA A 315 24.44 33.20 29.48
C ALA A 315 24.77 32.00 30.40
N SER A 316 23.86 31.02 30.49
CA SER A 316 23.98 29.83 31.34
C SER A 316 24.14 28.50 30.57
N ALA A 317 24.07 28.52 29.23
CA ALA A 317 24.13 27.29 28.42
C ALA A 317 24.64 27.57 27.00
N ALA A 318 25.64 26.79 26.57
CA ALA A 318 26.14 26.84 25.19
C ALA A 318 25.03 26.49 24.19
N GLY A 319 25.01 27.16 23.03
CA GLY A 319 24.06 26.89 21.96
C GLY A 319 24.15 25.45 21.46
N GLU A 320 23.02 24.88 21.05
CA GLU A 320 22.93 23.48 20.61
C GLU A 320 22.26 23.37 19.25
N GLU A 321 22.87 22.65 18.31
CA GLU A 321 22.23 22.23 17.06
C GLU A 321 22.06 20.71 17.05
N PHE A 322 20.84 20.22 16.81
CA PHE A 322 20.57 18.78 16.68
C PHE A 322 19.39 18.49 15.75
N TYR A 323 19.34 17.27 15.22
CA TYR A 323 18.31 16.73 14.34
C TYR A 323 17.41 15.75 15.10
N GLU A 324 16.10 15.95 14.97
CA GLU A 324 15.05 15.14 15.62
C GLU A 324 14.43 14.14 14.62
N MET A 325 14.22 12.91 15.08
CA MET A 325 13.60 11.85 14.29
C MET A 325 12.12 11.61 14.64
N SER A 326 11.36 11.20 13.64
CA SER A 326 10.03 10.63 13.78
C SER A 326 10.12 9.12 13.58
N ALA A 327 9.45 8.36 14.44
CA ALA A 327 9.31 6.92 14.29
C ALA A 327 7.83 6.57 14.06
N TYR A 328 7.61 5.70 13.08
CA TYR A 328 6.30 5.19 12.71
C TYR A 328 6.31 3.67 12.84
N ALA A 329 5.28 3.11 13.46
CA ALA A 329 5.07 1.66 13.49
C ALA A 329 3.58 1.37 13.34
N GLY A 330 3.22 0.40 12.50
CA GLY A 330 1.81 0.15 12.26
C GLY A 330 1.53 -1.06 11.38
N SER A 331 0.26 -1.18 11.03
CA SER A 331 -0.28 -2.19 10.14
C SER A 331 -1.04 -1.55 8.98
N ARG A 332 -1.10 -2.25 7.85
CA ARG A 332 -1.77 -1.82 6.63
C ARG A 332 -2.61 -2.93 6.07
N LEU A 333 -3.82 -2.62 5.65
CA LEU A 333 -4.68 -3.51 4.88
C LEU A 333 -4.88 -2.90 3.50
N GLU A 334 -4.33 -3.57 2.49
CA GLU A 334 -4.26 -3.07 1.11
C GLU A 334 -4.94 -4.07 0.16
N GLY A 335 -5.75 -3.55 -0.75
CA GLY A 335 -6.16 -4.25 -1.97
C GLY A 335 -5.05 -4.14 -3.01
N MET A 336 -4.82 -5.23 -3.73
CA MET A 336 -3.84 -5.35 -4.80
C MET A 336 -4.56 -5.60 -6.12
N LEU A 337 -4.22 -4.85 -7.16
CA LEU A 337 -4.67 -5.07 -8.52
C LEU A 337 -3.47 -5.35 -9.42
N ASP A 338 -3.37 -6.56 -9.97
CA ASP A 338 -2.39 -6.87 -11.01
C ASP A 338 -2.85 -6.24 -12.33
N ALA A 339 -2.25 -5.10 -12.66
CA ALA A 339 -2.54 -4.39 -13.89
C ALA A 339 -2.06 -5.17 -15.13
N THR A 340 -1.02 -6.00 -14.98
CA THR A 340 -0.38 -6.72 -16.08
C THR A 340 -1.31 -7.78 -16.68
N TYR A 341 -2.19 -8.34 -15.85
CA TYR A 341 -3.20 -9.30 -16.28
C TYR A 341 -4.06 -8.77 -17.46
N PHE A 342 -4.34 -7.46 -17.51
CA PHE A 342 -5.16 -6.86 -18.56
C PHE A 342 -4.40 -6.58 -19.86
N PHE A 343 -3.08 -6.46 -19.81
CA PHE A 343 -2.25 -6.11 -20.97
C PHE A 343 -1.51 -7.32 -21.58
N ASN A 344 -1.23 -8.36 -20.78
CA ASN A 344 -0.43 -9.51 -21.20
C ASN A 344 -1.28 -10.75 -21.56
N GLY A 345 -2.43 -10.54 -22.21
CA GLY A 345 -3.29 -11.63 -22.66
C GLY A 345 -3.82 -12.55 -21.55
N ARG A 346 -3.94 -12.04 -20.30
CA ARG A 346 -4.45 -12.78 -19.13
C ARG A 346 -3.58 -13.96 -18.67
N GLN A 347 -2.26 -13.88 -18.88
CA GLN A 347 -1.33 -14.86 -18.31
C GLN A 347 -1.40 -14.83 -16.77
N LEU A 348 -1.58 -16.01 -16.15
CA LEU A 348 -1.72 -16.18 -14.69
C LEU A 348 -0.43 -15.95 -13.89
N ASP A 349 0.71 -16.17 -14.53
CA ASP A 349 2.00 -16.23 -13.84
C ASP A 349 3.11 -15.58 -14.67
N PRO A 350 3.01 -14.27 -14.99
CA PRO A 350 4.00 -13.60 -15.83
C PRO A 350 5.34 -13.45 -15.10
N LYS A 351 6.46 -13.42 -15.85
CA LYS A 351 7.79 -13.17 -15.27
C LYS A 351 7.92 -11.77 -14.65
N PHE A 352 7.20 -10.81 -15.20
CA PHE A 352 7.13 -9.43 -14.71
C PHE A 352 5.67 -9.05 -14.48
N SER A 353 5.38 -8.41 -13.34
CA SER A 353 4.04 -7.97 -12.97
C SER A 353 4.09 -6.62 -12.27
N ILE A 354 3.14 -5.75 -12.59
CA ILE A 354 2.90 -4.46 -11.96
C ILE A 354 1.61 -4.56 -11.15
N ASN A 355 1.75 -4.46 -9.83
CA ASN A 355 0.60 -4.45 -8.92
C ASN A 355 0.34 -3.03 -8.41
N VAL A 356 -0.89 -2.56 -8.53
CA VAL A 356 -1.37 -1.33 -7.92
C VAL A 356 -1.90 -1.65 -6.53
N LEU A 357 -1.47 -0.88 -5.53
CA LEU A 357 -1.78 -1.09 -4.12
C LEU A 357 -2.57 0.11 -3.61
N ALA A 358 -3.69 -0.14 -2.92
CA ALA A 358 -4.45 0.91 -2.25
C ALA A 358 -5.08 0.36 -0.97
N GLY A 359 -5.04 1.11 0.13
CA GLY A 359 -5.52 0.60 1.40
C GLY A 359 -5.56 1.59 2.54
N GLY A 360 -5.95 1.08 3.71
CA GLY A 360 -5.91 1.78 4.98
C GLY A 360 -4.66 1.44 5.77
N GLU A 361 -4.17 2.42 6.53
CA GLU A 361 -3.04 2.33 7.44
C GLU A 361 -3.50 2.72 8.85
N LEU A 362 -3.10 1.93 9.84
CA LEU A 362 -3.30 2.25 11.25
C LEU A 362 -1.97 2.06 11.96
N GLY A 363 -1.55 3.03 12.75
CA GLY A 363 -0.25 2.99 13.39
C GLY A 363 -0.13 3.88 14.60
N TYR A 364 1.09 3.88 15.13
CA TYR A 364 1.53 4.68 16.24
C TYR A 364 2.73 5.52 15.78
N ILE A 365 2.68 6.80 16.11
CA ILE A 365 3.72 7.77 15.80
C ILE A 365 4.37 8.26 17.08
N GLN A 366 5.70 8.36 17.04
CA GLN A 366 6.50 9.03 18.05
C GLN A 366 7.35 10.08 17.35
N LYS A 367 7.02 11.36 17.53
CA LYS A 367 7.83 12.49 17.07
C LYS A 367 8.57 13.08 18.25
N GLU A 368 9.90 13.15 18.16
CA GLU A 368 10.65 13.89 19.17
C GLU A 368 10.44 15.39 19.04
N ASN A 369 10.25 16.10 20.16
CA ASN A 369 10.17 17.56 20.22
C ASN A 369 10.81 18.04 21.54
N GLY A 370 12.12 18.19 21.55
CA GLY A 370 12.90 18.58 22.72
C GLY A 370 12.80 17.60 23.90
N TYR A 371 12.17 18.05 25.00
CA TYR A 371 12.07 17.31 26.26
C TYR A 371 10.78 16.47 26.38
N ARG A 372 9.78 16.67 25.52
CA ARG A 372 8.51 15.92 25.56
C ARG A 372 8.18 15.35 24.18
N PRO A 373 8.42 14.04 23.93
CA PRO A 373 8.08 13.43 22.65
C PRO A 373 6.56 13.42 22.45
N ALA A 374 6.11 13.88 21.29
CA ALA A 374 4.72 13.78 20.86
C ALA A 374 4.43 12.34 20.44
N LYS A 375 3.47 11.72 21.12
CA LYS A 375 3.09 10.31 20.94
C LYS A 375 1.61 10.25 20.61
N GLY A 376 1.23 9.45 19.63
CA GLY A 376 -0.17 9.31 19.25
C GLY A 376 -0.44 8.13 18.34
N GLY A 377 -1.68 7.65 18.36
CA GLY A 377 -2.19 6.80 17.29
C GLY A 377 -2.46 7.66 16.05
N TYR A 378 -2.27 7.07 14.87
CA TYR A 378 -2.64 7.68 13.62
C TYR A 378 -3.41 6.69 12.76
N THR A 379 -4.26 7.24 11.91
CA THR A 379 -4.92 6.51 10.83
C THR A 379 -4.59 7.18 9.52
N GLY A 380 -4.51 6.40 8.46
CA GLY A 380 -4.08 6.91 7.18
C GLY A 380 -4.56 6.07 6.02
N PHE A 381 -4.31 6.59 4.83
CA PHE A 381 -4.47 5.85 3.59
C PHE A 381 -3.12 5.68 2.94
N THR A 382 -2.97 4.56 2.26
CA THR A 382 -1.74 4.19 1.59
C THR A 382 -2.04 3.84 0.14
N GLY A 383 -1.16 4.29 -0.75
CA GLY A 383 -1.14 3.92 -2.16
C GLY A 383 0.28 3.56 -2.57
N GLY A 384 0.43 2.54 -3.41
CA GLY A 384 1.73 2.09 -3.88
C GLY A 384 1.68 1.43 -5.24
N LEU A 385 2.85 1.33 -5.87
CA LEU A 385 3.05 0.57 -7.09
C LEU A 385 4.13 -0.46 -6.80
N GLN A 386 3.82 -1.74 -6.95
CA GLN A 386 4.79 -2.82 -6.77
C GLN A 386 5.19 -3.36 -8.14
N LEU A 387 6.44 -3.10 -8.52
CA LEU A 387 7.09 -3.64 -9.71
C LEU A 387 7.76 -4.95 -9.32
N LYS A 388 7.19 -6.08 -9.71
CA LYS A 388 7.62 -7.41 -9.29
C LYS A 388 8.22 -8.20 -10.46
N TYR A 389 9.35 -8.84 -10.21
CA TYR A 389 10.06 -9.71 -11.14
C TYR A 389 10.29 -11.08 -10.50
N ARG A 390 9.89 -12.14 -11.20
CA ARG A 390 10.09 -13.51 -10.75
C ARG A 390 11.52 -13.95 -11.04
N LEU A 391 12.27 -14.26 -9.98
CA LEU A 391 13.64 -14.76 -10.10
C LEU A 391 13.63 -16.26 -10.40
N PHE A 392 13.10 -17.08 -9.48
CA PHE A 392 13.15 -18.55 -9.57
C PHE A 392 11.91 -19.17 -8.91
N GLY A 393 11.21 -20.04 -9.65
CA GLY A 393 10.03 -20.76 -9.15
C GLY A 393 9.04 -19.82 -8.46
N ASP A 394 8.82 -20.04 -7.17
CA ASP A 394 7.85 -19.31 -6.35
C ASP A 394 8.41 -18.01 -5.71
N VAL A 395 9.68 -17.65 -5.98
CA VAL A 395 10.35 -16.49 -5.39
C VAL A 395 10.46 -15.33 -6.38
N SER A 396 9.99 -14.17 -5.96
CA SER A 396 10.02 -12.91 -6.72
C SER A 396 10.73 -11.82 -5.94
N VAL A 397 11.39 -10.90 -6.64
CA VAL A 397 11.88 -9.64 -6.08
C VAL A 397 10.97 -8.52 -6.56
N PHE A 398 10.78 -7.50 -5.74
CA PHE A 398 10.00 -6.34 -6.10
C PHE A 398 10.60 -5.03 -5.65
N LEU A 399 10.25 -3.97 -6.37
CA LEU A 399 10.47 -2.58 -6.02
C LEU A 399 9.09 -1.93 -5.79
N GLU A 400 8.90 -1.30 -4.65
CA GLU A 400 7.63 -0.70 -4.22
C GLU A 400 7.83 0.77 -3.79
N PRO A 401 7.73 1.74 -4.71
CA PRO A 401 7.41 3.12 -4.35
C PRO A 401 5.98 3.23 -3.80
N ARG A 402 5.84 3.99 -2.72
CA ARG A 402 4.55 4.20 -2.05
C ARG A 402 4.44 5.57 -1.41
N ALA A 403 3.21 6.03 -1.24
CA ALA A 403 2.82 7.22 -0.51
C ALA A 403 1.79 6.84 0.57
N SER A 404 1.95 7.40 1.76
CA SER A 404 1.01 7.25 2.87
C SER A 404 0.65 8.60 3.45
N MET A 405 -0.62 8.82 3.73
CA MET A 405 -1.12 10.02 4.39
C MET A 405 -1.49 9.67 5.82
N ALA A 406 -0.61 9.97 6.77
CA ALA A 406 -0.78 9.65 8.19
C ALA A 406 -1.44 10.82 8.94
N SER A 407 -2.71 10.68 9.28
CA SER A 407 -3.47 11.67 10.05
C SER A 407 -3.48 11.32 11.54
N TYR A 408 -3.03 12.23 12.38
CA TYR A 408 -2.93 12.05 13.83
C TYR A 408 -3.46 13.27 14.59
N SER A 409 -3.85 13.06 15.85
CA SER A 409 -4.32 14.12 16.74
C SER A 409 -3.40 14.23 17.94
N LEU A 410 -2.85 15.42 18.19
CA LEU A 410 -2.06 15.71 19.37
C LEU A 410 -2.89 16.53 20.35
N LYS A 411 -2.98 16.08 21.60
CA LYS A 411 -3.55 16.87 22.69
C LYS A 411 -2.56 17.98 23.04
N THR A 412 -2.99 19.23 22.93
CA THR A 412 -2.20 20.38 23.39
C THR A 412 -2.51 20.66 24.87
N ASN A 413 -1.61 21.36 25.56
CA ASN A 413 -1.81 21.78 26.95
C ASN A 413 -2.68 23.05 27.06
N GLU A 414 -3.09 23.62 25.93
CA GLU A 414 -4.01 24.75 25.89
C GLU A 414 -5.42 24.26 26.27
N LYS A 415 -6.02 24.96 27.24
CA LYS A 415 -7.40 24.72 27.68
C LYS A 415 -8.25 25.89 27.18
N GLU A 416 -9.21 25.60 26.31
CA GLU A 416 -10.34 26.48 26.05
C GLU A 416 -11.58 25.87 26.72
N GLU A 417 -12.31 26.69 27.47
CA GLU A 417 -13.53 26.28 28.20
C GLU A 417 -13.40 24.98 29.02
N GLY A 418 -12.24 24.77 29.65
CA GLY A 418 -11.99 23.60 30.50
C GLY A 418 -11.76 22.28 29.74
N ARG A 419 -11.72 22.28 28.41
CA ARG A 419 -11.39 21.13 27.55
C ARG A 419 -9.99 21.29 26.95
N TYR A 420 -9.21 20.21 26.91
CA TYR A 420 -7.91 20.21 26.23
C TYR A 420 -8.12 20.32 24.72
N VAL A 421 -7.52 21.33 24.08
CA VAL A 421 -7.58 21.48 22.63
C VAL A 421 -6.73 20.38 21.99
N ALA A 422 -7.38 19.46 21.27
CA ALA A 422 -6.69 18.55 20.37
C ALA A 422 -6.41 19.29 19.07
N ARG A 423 -5.24 19.12 18.45
CA ARG A 423 -4.94 19.60 17.09
C ARG A 423 -4.67 18.41 16.18
N LYS A 424 -5.35 18.33 15.04
CA LYS A 424 -5.13 17.30 14.01
C LYS A 424 -4.03 17.74 13.05
N PHE A 425 -3.15 16.82 12.72
CA PHE A 425 -2.05 16.96 11.78
C PHE A 425 -2.10 15.82 10.78
N THR A 426 -1.59 16.06 9.57
CA THR A 426 -1.45 15.05 8.53
C THR A 426 -0.04 15.10 7.97
N ASP A 427 0.69 13.98 8.07
CA ASP A 427 1.99 13.80 7.45
C ASP A 427 1.85 13.07 6.12
N ASN A 428 2.45 13.61 5.06
CA ASN A 428 2.62 12.90 3.80
C ASN A 428 3.97 12.15 3.84
N LEU A 429 3.91 10.83 3.91
CA LEU A 429 5.07 9.95 3.95
C LEU A 429 5.29 9.35 2.57
N TYR A 430 6.54 9.34 2.11
CA TYR A 430 6.93 8.69 0.88
C TYR A 430 8.01 7.66 1.20
N SER A 431 7.88 6.46 0.65
CA SER A 431 8.92 5.45 0.82
C SER A 431 9.14 4.64 -0.45
N ILE A 432 10.36 4.15 -0.60
CA ILE A 432 10.77 3.24 -1.67
C ILE A 432 11.32 1.99 -1.01
N ASN A 433 10.67 0.86 -1.27
CA ASN A 433 11.02 -0.41 -0.65
C ASN A 433 11.50 -1.40 -1.72
N VAL A 434 12.54 -2.16 -1.40
CA VAL A 434 12.96 -3.33 -2.17
C VAL A 434 12.68 -4.56 -1.32
N GLY A 435 12.05 -5.56 -1.91
CA GLY A 435 11.64 -6.74 -1.16
C GLY A 435 11.65 -8.04 -1.95
N ILE A 436 11.47 -9.13 -1.21
CA ILE A 436 11.33 -10.49 -1.72
C ILE A 436 9.92 -10.96 -1.37
N GLU A 437 9.25 -11.59 -2.33
CA GLU A 437 7.94 -12.21 -2.19
C GLU A 437 8.06 -13.71 -2.49
N ILE A 438 7.55 -14.53 -1.58
CA ILE A 438 7.47 -15.98 -1.74
C ILE A 438 6.00 -16.33 -1.89
N LYS A 439 5.63 -16.78 -3.09
CA LYS A 439 4.30 -17.31 -3.37
C LYS A 439 4.21 -18.74 -2.82
N ARG A 440 3.06 -19.13 -2.30
CA ARG A 440 2.82 -20.53 -1.94
C ARG A 440 2.78 -21.35 -3.23
N ALA A 441 3.52 -22.45 -3.26
CA ALA A 441 3.52 -23.35 -4.41
C ALA A 441 2.15 -24.03 -4.59
N ASN A 442 1.81 -24.38 -5.83
CA ASN A 442 0.58 -25.10 -6.17
C ASN A 442 0.49 -26.45 -5.44
N GLU A 443 -0.72 -26.97 -5.28
CA GLU A 443 -1.00 -28.18 -4.51
C GLU A 443 -0.22 -29.40 -5.01
N GLU A 444 -0.19 -29.63 -6.33
CA GLU A 444 0.57 -30.74 -6.94
C GLU A 444 2.08 -30.68 -6.62
N ASN A 445 2.68 -29.49 -6.76
CA ASN A 445 4.09 -29.27 -6.42
C ASN A 445 4.34 -29.47 -4.92
N ARG A 446 3.39 -29.07 -4.06
CA ARG A 446 3.49 -29.29 -2.62
C ARG A 446 3.33 -30.75 -2.23
N MET A 447 2.45 -31.50 -2.90
CA MET A 447 2.29 -32.94 -2.67
C MET A 447 3.58 -33.68 -3.06
N THR A 448 4.14 -33.38 -4.22
CA THR A 448 5.45 -33.92 -4.64
C THR A 448 6.55 -33.59 -3.64
N ARG A 449 6.63 -32.33 -3.20
CA ARG A 449 7.63 -31.87 -2.21
C ARG A 449 7.33 -32.35 -0.78
N SER A 450 6.12 -32.82 -0.48
CA SER A 450 5.79 -33.39 0.82
C SER A 450 6.43 -34.77 1.02
N LEU A 451 6.56 -35.55 -0.06
CA LEU A 451 7.26 -36.84 -0.08
C LEU A 451 8.76 -36.69 0.18
N ASN A 452 9.34 -35.56 -0.22
CA ASN A 452 10.75 -35.27 0.04
C ASN A 452 11.07 -35.13 1.53
N ARG A 453 10.07 -35.00 2.41
CA ARG A 453 10.30 -34.83 3.85
C ARG A 453 11.10 -36.00 4.44
N ASP A 454 10.95 -37.20 3.89
CA ASP A 454 11.67 -38.39 4.33
C ASP A 454 13.16 -38.39 3.91
N LEU A 455 13.52 -37.55 2.93
CA LEU A 455 14.91 -37.35 2.48
C LEU A 455 15.69 -36.42 3.41
N PHE A 456 15.01 -35.67 4.28
CA PHE A 456 15.64 -34.70 5.15
C PHE A 456 16.48 -35.39 6.24
N LYS A 457 17.73 -34.91 6.39
CA LYS A 457 18.62 -35.35 7.46
C LYS A 457 18.94 -34.17 8.39
N PRO A 458 18.66 -34.28 9.70
CA PRO A 458 19.13 -33.29 10.67
C PRO A 458 20.64 -33.11 10.56
N SER A 459 21.10 -31.87 10.54
CA SER A 459 22.52 -31.54 10.40
C SER A 459 22.91 -30.41 11.32
N PHE A 460 24.19 -30.38 11.69
CA PHE A 460 24.79 -29.23 12.34
C PHE A 460 25.29 -28.27 11.28
N PHE A 461 25.38 -26.99 11.62
CA PHE A 461 26.01 -26.01 10.77
C PHE A 461 26.90 -25.07 11.56
N ALA A 462 27.98 -24.65 10.93
CA ALA A 462 28.81 -23.54 11.36
C ALA A 462 28.72 -22.42 10.32
N SER A 463 28.88 -21.18 10.73
CA SER A 463 28.80 -20.03 9.85
C SER A 463 29.70 -18.90 10.33
N GLY A 464 30.26 -18.18 9.37
CA GLY A 464 31.04 -16.97 9.60
C GLY A 464 30.55 -15.87 8.66
N ALA A 465 30.38 -14.66 9.18
CA ALA A 465 29.92 -13.52 8.42
C ALA A 465 30.65 -12.24 8.83
N ILE A 466 30.71 -11.31 7.87
CA ILE A 466 31.14 -9.94 8.10
C ILE A 466 30.03 -9.02 7.65
N GLY A 467 29.91 -7.87 8.29
CA GLY A 467 28.81 -6.98 8.05
C GLY A 467 29.08 -5.58 8.56
N PHE A 468 28.05 -4.76 8.49
CA PHE A 468 28.04 -3.45 9.08
C PHE A 468 26.84 -3.28 9.99
N ALA A 469 27.02 -2.46 11.02
CA ALA A 469 26.08 -2.18 12.07
C ALA A 469 25.97 -0.66 12.25
N THR A 470 24.73 -0.17 12.36
CA THR A 470 24.44 1.23 12.67
C THR A 470 23.46 1.29 13.83
N PRO A 471 23.77 2.02 14.91
CA PRO A 471 22.77 2.38 15.91
C PRO A 471 21.79 3.39 15.30
N ILE A 472 20.50 3.27 15.63
CA ILE A 472 19.48 4.27 15.30
C ILE A 472 19.39 5.24 16.48
N GLN A 473 19.99 6.41 16.35
CA GLN A 473 19.91 7.48 17.33
C GLN A 473 18.71 8.38 17.03
N MET A 474 17.79 8.56 18.00
CA MET A 474 16.62 9.44 17.80
C MET A 474 17.00 10.93 17.77
N LYS A 475 18.10 11.30 18.44
CA LYS A 475 18.74 12.63 18.40
C LYS A 475 20.13 12.51 17.77
N ARG A 476 20.43 13.34 16.78
CA ARG A 476 21.74 13.38 16.10
C ARG A 476 22.31 14.79 16.09
N TYR A 477 23.60 14.95 16.35
CA TYR A 477 24.27 16.26 16.32
C TYR A 477 24.91 16.54 14.94
N GLU A 478 25.39 15.52 14.22
CA GLU A 478 25.68 15.60 12.78
C GLU A 478 24.68 14.77 11.95
N PRO A 479 24.46 15.12 10.67
CA PRO A 479 23.60 14.34 9.78
C PRO A 479 24.19 12.97 9.36
N LYS A 480 25.47 12.71 9.68
CA LYS A 480 26.19 11.49 9.30
C LYS A 480 25.63 10.26 10.03
N ARG A 481 25.80 9.08 9.41
CA ARG A 481 25.52 7.78 10.03
C ARG A 481 26.80 6.99 10.09
N ASN A 482 27.16 6.53 11.29
CA ASN A 482 28.34 5.71 11.50
C ASN A 482 28.00 4.26 11.17
N PHE A 483 28.48 3.80 10.03
CA PHE A 483 28.48 2.40 9.65
C PHE A 483 29.74 1.74 10.20
N ASN A 484 29.57 0.95 11.25
CA ASN A 484 30.69 0.25 11.87
C ASN A 484 30.74 -1.19 11.38
N TYR A 485 31.93 -1.74 11.15
CA TYR A 485 32.06 -3.12 10.75
C TYR A 485 31.79 -4.07 11.92
N GLN A 486 31.24 -5.25 11.64
CA GLN A 486 30.94 -6.28 12.62
C GLN A 486 31.26 -7.66 12.05
N ALA A 487 31.98 -8.47 12.82
CA ALA A 487 32.21 -9.87 12.52
C ALA A 487 31.24 -10.74 13.34
N MET A 488 30.76 -11.83 12.75
CA MET A 488 29.86 -12.79 13.37
C MET A 488 30.38 -14.21 13.13
N ILE A 489 30.37 -15.02 14.19
CA ILE A 489 30.52 -16.47 14.11
C ILE A 489 29.27 -17.09 14.72
N ALA A 490 28.73 -18.15 14.10
CA ALA A 490 27.56 -18.82 14.64
C ALA A 490 27.59 -20.31 14.34
N ALA A 491 27.09 -21.11 15.29
CA ALA A 491 26.92 -22.55 15.15
C ALA A 491 25.48 -22.92 15.51
N GLY A 492 24.93 -23.93 14.87
CA GLY A 492 23.54 -24.30 15.07
C GLY A 492 23.20 -25.70 14.60
N ARG A 493 21.95 -26.07 14.77
CA ARG A 493 21.40 -27.35 14.34
C ARG A 493 20.06 -27.17 13.66
N THR A 494 19.88 -27.82 12.52
CA THR A 494 18.60 -27.91 11.82
C THR A 494 17.92 -29.22 12.21
N PHE A 495 16.77 -29.12 12.88
CA PHE A 495 16.04 -30.27 13.43
C PHE A 495 15.04 -30.85 12.45
N THR A 496 14.37 -29.98 11.71
CA THR A 496 13.36 -30.32 10.70
C THR A 496 13.61 -29.47 9.46
N PRO A 497 12.96 -29.76 8.32
CA PRO A 497 13.00 -28.86 7.15
C PRO A 497 12.59 -27.41 7.47
N LEU A 498 11.83 -27.20 8.54
CA LEU A 498 11.28 -25.89 8.91
C LEU A 498 12.05 -25.21 10.04
N SER A 499 12.65 -25.96 10.96
CA SER A 499 13.10 -25.42 12.25
C SER A 499 14.58 -25.65 12.47
N SER A 500 15.30 -24.56 12.77
CA SER A 500 16.70 -24.61 13.21
C SER A 500 16.92 -23.74 14.45
N LEU A 501 17.94 -24.05 15.22
CA LEU A 501 18.42 -23.23 16.33
C LEU A 501 19.86 -22.81 16.06
N ARG A 502 20.17 -21.54 16.30
CA ARG A 502 21.49 -20.94 16.06
C ARG A 502 21.97 -20.23 17.32
N PHE A 503 23.21 -20.47 17.69
CA PHE A 503 23.94 -19.69 18.66
C PHE A 503 24.96 -18.83 17.92
N GLY A 504 24.88 -17.51 18.09
CA GLY A 504 25.75 -16.53 17.43
C GLY A 504 26.60 -15.77 18.44
N ALA A 505 27.79 -15.37 18.00
CA ALA A 505 28.62 -14.38 18.68
C ALA A 505 29.06 -13.32 17.67
N ASP A 506 28.88 -12.05 18.01
CA ASP A 506 29.35 -10.93 17.20
C ASP A 506 30.34 -10.05 17.97
N PHE A 507 31.24 -9.46 17.21
CA PHE A 507 32.20 -8.50 17.71
C PHE A 507 32.42 -7.38 16.70
N GLY A 508 32.43 -6.13 17.16
CA GLY A 508 32.77 -4.98 16.32
C GLY A 508 32.93 -3.70 17.14
N PRO A 509 33.69 -2.72 16.62
CA PRO A 509 33.67 -1.36 17.16
C PRO A 509 32.32 -0.71 16.87
N PHE A 510 31.95 0.26 17.70
CA PHE A 510 30.77 1.08 17.56
C PHE A 510 31.11 2.53 17.87
N SER A 511 30.73 3.41 16.95
CA SER A 511 30.88 4.85 17.11
C SER A 511 29.52 5.52 17.19
N ALA A 512 29.28 6.24 18.29
CA ALA A 512 28.07 7.01 18.54
C ALA A 512 28.44 8.49 18.73
N GLU A 513 27.71 9.38 18.06
CA GLU A 513 27.90 10.82 18.24
C GLU A 513 27.18 11.30 19.49
N LEU A 514 27.88 12.05 20.35
CA LEU A 514 27.32 12.81 21.46
C LEU A 514 27.67 14.29 21.30
N LYS A 515 26.97 15.16 22.05
CA LYS A 515 27.18 16.61 22.06
C LYS A 515 28.67 16.96 22.22
N GLY A 516 29.31 17.37 21.12
CA GLY A 516 30.71 17.81 21.08
C GLY A 516 31.79 16.70 21.15
N LYS A 517 31.44 15.41 21.12
CA LYS A 517 32.43 14.31 21.12
C LYS A 517 31.87 13.02 20.51
N ALA A 518 32.60 12.38 19.60
CA ALA A 518 32.35 11.01 19.17
C ALA A 518 32.84 10.03 20.23
N ILE A 519 31.99 9.10 20.66
CA ILE A 519 32.39 8.02 21.55
C ILE A 519 32.55 6.74 20.74
N GLU A 520 33.72 6.13 20.86
CA GLU A 520 34.03 4.83 20.28
C GLU A 520 34.11 3.78 21.39
N TYR A 521 33.36 2.70 21.25
CA TYR A 521 33.41 1.56 22.16
C TYR A 521 33.37 0.25 21.37
N ASN A 522 33.90 -0.82 21.96
CA ASN A 522 33.77 -2.14 21.35
C ASN A 522 32.55 -2.84 21.94
N MET A 523 31.85 -3.62 21.12
CA MET A 523 30.68 -4.38 21.56
C MET A 523 30.88 -5.85 21.21
N ALA A 524 30.72 -6.70 22.23
CA ALA A 524 30.63 -8.14 22.08
C ALA A 524 29.19 -8.56 22.35
N SER A 525 28.60 -9.39 21.49
CA SER A 525 27.25 -9.90 21.68
C SER A 525 27.18 -11.40 21.50
N GLY A 526 26.35 -12.07 22.30
CA GLY A 526 25.97 -13.46 22.13
C GLY A 526 24.46 -13.55 21.89
N SER A 527 24.03 -14.33 20.90
CA SER A 527 22.62 -14.51 20.57
C SER A 527 22.21 -15.97 20.49
N LEU A 528 20.94 -16.22 20.78
CA LEU A 528 20.28 -17.51 20.62
C LEU A 528 19.02 -17.31 19.78
N ASP A 529 19.07 -17.81 18.54
CA ASP A 529 18.05 -17.59 17.53
C ASP A 529 17.32 -18.86 17.17
N TYR A 530 15.99 -18.78 17.11
CA TYR A 530 15.17 -19.76 16.40
C TYR A 530 15.01 -19.32 14.94
N MET A 531 15.37 -20.19 14.01
CA MET A 531 15.27 -19.94 12.57
C MET A 531 14.15 -20.79 11.96
N LEU A 532 13.19 -20.13 11.33
CA LEU A 532 12.09 -20.72 10.59
C LEU A 532 12.36 -20.62 9.08
N ASN A 533 12.43 -21.76 8.40
CA ASN A 533 12.58 -21.83 6.96
C ASN A 533 11.25 -21.49 6.25
N LEU A 534 11.10 -20.22 5.90
CA LEU A 534 9.89 -19.69 5.28
C LEU A 534 9.69 -20.27 3.88
N THR A 535 10.77 -20.57 3.16
CA THR A 535 10.68 -21.14 1.80
C THR A 535 10.12 -22.55 1.86
N ASN A 536 10.63 -23.41 2.74
CA ASN A 536 10.09 -24.75 2.95
C ASN A 536 8.65 -24.71 3.48
N LEU A 537 8.31 -23.75 4.34
CA LEU A 537 6.95 -23.58 4.84
C LEU A 537 5.94 -23.26 3.72
N MET A 538 6.33 -22.37 2.80
CA MET A 538 5.45 -21.91 1.72
C MET A 538 5.43 -22.85 0.51
N THR A 539 6.53 -23.54 0.22
CA THR A 539 6.71 -24.25 -1.05
C THR A 539 6.88 -25.75 -0.90
N GLY A 540 7.05 -26.28 0.33
CA GLY A 540 7.42 -27.67 0.60
C GLY A 540 8.93 -27.87 0.67
N TYR A 541 9.40 -29.02 1.17
CA TYR A 541 10.84 -29.32 1.23
C TYR A 541 11.34 -29.83 -0.11
N ASP A 542 12.49 -29.31 -0.54
CA ASP A 542 13.13 -29.70 -1.79
C ASP A 542 14.65 -29.81 -1.55
N PRO A 543 15.23 -31.02 -1.63
CA PRO A 543 16.65 -31.23 -1.34
C PRO A 543 17.59 -30.64 -2.41
N GLU A 544 17.08 -30.33 -3.61
CA GLU A 544 17.88 -29.73 -4.70
C GLU A 544 17.75 -28.20 -4.76
N ARG A 545 17.02 -27.61 -3.80
CA ARG A 545 16.75 -26.17 -3.82
C ARG A 545 18.00 -25.34 -3.58
N LYS A 546 18.34 -24.52 -4.57
CA LYS A 546 19.48 -23.61 -4.49
C LYS A 546 19.25 -22.34 -3.67
N TYR A 547 18.02 -21.85 -3.54
CA TYR A 547 17.72 -20.59 -2.86
C TYR A 547 16.80 -20.80 -1.66
N ASP A 548 17.15 -20.21 -0.53
CA ASP A 548 16.40 -20.37 0.71
C ASP A 548 16.31 -19.06 1.47
N VAL A 549 15.15 -18.81 2.06
CA VAL A 549 14.82 -17.64 2.86
C VAL A 549 14.31 -18.12 4.21
N GLN A 550 15.02 -17.72 5.27
CA GLN A 550 14.75 -18.10 6.65
C GLN A 550 14.49 -16.85 7.49
N LEU A 551 13.39 -16.85 8.24
CA LEU A 551 13.15 -15.86 9.28
C LEU A 551 13.83 -16.32 10.56
N PHE A 552 14.39 -15.39 11.32
CA PHE A 552 14.89 -15.72 12.66
C PHE A 552 14.48 -14.67 13.68
N ALA A 553 14.30 -15.15 14.91
CA ALA A 553 14.07 -14.31 16.07
C ALA A 553 14.74 -14.96 17.28
N GLY A 554 15.30 -14.13 18.15
CA GLY A 554 16.13 -14.59 19.24
C GLY A 554 16.31 -13.58 20.36
N ILE A 555 17.00 -14.05 21.40
CA ILE A 555 17.46 -13.21 22.50
C ILE A 555 18.94 -12.89 22.28
N VAL A 556 19.34 -11.66 22.58
CA VAL A 556 20.72 -11.21 22.45
C VAL A 556 21.19 -10.59 23.76
N ALA A 557 22.34 -11.05 24.23
CA ALA A 557 23.10 -10.43 25.30
C ALA A 557 24.25 -9.64 24.68
N SER A 558 24.52 -8.42 25.15
CA SER A 558 25.59 -7.57 24.63
C SER A 558 26.34 -6.89 25.75
N MET A 559 27.65 -6.78 25.60
CA MET A 559 28.55 -6.15 26.55
C MET A 559 29.36 -5.06 25.87
N ARG A 560 29.37 -3.87 26.48
CA ARG A 560 30.24 -2.77 26.08
C ARG A 560 31.62 -2.92 26.71
N LEU A 561 32.66 -2.78 25.89
CA LEU A 561 34.06 -2.88 26.26
C LEU A 561 34.74 -1.52 26.03
N LYS A 562 35.73 -1.18 26.88
CA LYS A 562 36.56 0.06 26.96
C LYS A 562 36.07 1.25 27.80
N GLN A 563 34.79 1.42 28.11
CA GLN A 563 34.30 2.48 29.01
C GLN A 563 33.04 2.00 29.73
N ASP A 564 33.14 1.73 31.03
CA ASP A 564 32.13 1.09 31.89
C ASP A 564 31.55 -0.20 31.30
N ASN A 565 32.01 -1.34 31.82
CA ASN A 565 31.49 -2.67 31.50
C ASN A 565 30.02 -2.75 31.91
N ARG A 566 29.11 -2.48 30.97
CA ARG A 566 27.67 -2.65 31.14
C ARG A 566 27.17 -3.77 30.24
N PHE A 567 26.27 -4.56 30.81
CA PHE A 567 25.65 -5.71 30.18
C PHE A 567 24.20 -5.39 29.83
N PHE A 568 23.80 -5.73 28.61
CA PHE A 568 22.50 -5.43 28.06
C PHE A 568 21.86 -6.70 27.52
N ILE A 569 20.57 -6.88 27.80
CA ILE A 569 19.75 -7.91 27.18
C ILE A 569 18.77 -7.24 26.23
N GLY A 570 18.60 -7.85 25.06
CA GLY A 570 17.71 -7.41 24.03
C GLY A 570 17.07 -8.57 23.28
N GLY A 571 16.22 -8.22 22.32
CA GLY A 571 15.71 -9.14 21.32
C GLY A 571 16.35 -8.86 19.97
N GLU A 572 16.52 -9.90 19.16
CA GLU A 572 16.89 -9.77 17.76
C GLU A 572 15.91 -10.47 16.84
N ALA A 573 15.76 -9.93 15.64
CA ALA A 573 14.98 -10.55 14.58
C ALA A 573 15.58 -10.17 13.23
N GLY A 574 15.42 -11.03 12.25
CA GLY A 574 15.93 -10.77 10.92
C GLY A 574 15.51 -11.80 9.89
N LEU A 575 16.12 -11.64 8.72
CA LEU A 575 15.94 -12.51 7.58
C LEU A 575 17.30 -13.00 7.15
N GLN A 576 17.46 -14.31 6.93
CA GLN A 576 18.62 -14.88 6.27
C GLN A 576 18.19 -15.38 4.88
N THR A 577 18.69 -14.70 3.84
CA THR A 577 18.59 -15.17 2.45
C THR A 577 19.86 -15.92 2.11
N SER A 578 19.75 -17.10 1.52
CA SER A 578 20.91 -17.95 1.25
C SER A 578 20.85 -18.62 -0.12
N TYR A 579 22.04 -18.83 -0.69
CA TYR A 579 22.27 -19.55 -1.92
C TYR A 579 23.19 -20.75 -1.68
N GLN A 580 22.68 -21.94 -1.98
CA GLN A 580 23.40 -23.20 -1.85
C GLN A 580 24.34 -23.39 -3.05
N VAL A 581 25.64 -23.34 -2.79
CA VAL A 581 26.69 -23.57 -3.80
C VAL A 581 27.00 -25.06 -3.92
N SER A 582 26.95 -25.79 -2.80
CA SER A 582 27.08 -27.25 -2.75
C SER A 582 26.19 -27.83 -1.64
N ARG A 583 26.03 -29.16 -1.59
CA ARG A 583 25.20 -29.83 -0.58
C ARG A 583 25.54 -29.45 0.87
N ARG A 584 26.79 -29.03 1.14
CA ARG A 584 27.27 -28.63 2.47
C ARG A 584 27.59 -27.16 2.60
N PHE A 585 27.63 -26.38 1.52
CA PHE A 585 28.10 -24.99 1.55
C PHE A 585 27.06 -24.03 0.98
N LYS A 586 26.72 -23.02 1.76
CA LYS A 586 25.82 -21.93 1.36
C LYS A 586 26.43 -20.56 1.66
N VAL A 587 26.15 -19.60 0.79
CA VAL A 587 26.43 -18.17 1.02
C VAL A 587 25.13 -17.50 1.45
N PHE A 588 25.19 -16.55 2.38
CA PHE A 588 24.00 -15.87 2.86
C PHE A 588 24.18 -14.36 3.02
N LEU A 589 23.04 -13.66 2.95
CA LEU A 589 22.89 -12.25 3.28
C LEU A 589 21.79 -12.12 4.34
N GLU A 590 22.11 -11.38 5.40
CA GLU A 590 21.33 -11.32 6.62
C GLU A 590 21.13 -9.89 7.13
N PRO A 591 20.03 -9.21 6.74
CA PRO A 591 19.55 -8.04 7.46
C PRO A 591 18.96 -8.45 8.81
N LYS A 592 19.43 -7.81 9.89
CA LYS A 592 18.96 -8.05 11.25
C LYS A 592 18.74 -6.73 12.00
N ILE A 593 17.74 -6.75 12.89
CA ILE A 593 17.41 -5.65 13.78
C ILE A 593 17.50 -6.12 15.23
N ARG A 594 18.13 -5.33 16.07
CA ARG A 594 18.26 -5.57 17.51
C ARG A 594 17.57 -4.47 18.29
N PHE A 595 16.89 -4.87 19.34
CA PHE A 595 16.22 -3.98 20.27
C PHE A 595 16.77 -4.24 21.66
N TYR A 596 17.35 -3.22 22.27
CA TYR A 596 17.87 -3.30 23.63
C TYR A 596 16.92 -2.60 24.60
N GLY A 597 16.97 -3.01 25.87
CA GLY A 597 16.48 -2.18 26.96
C GLY A 597 17.16 -0.79 26.93
N LYS A 598 16.64 0.17 27.69
CA LYS A 598 17.34 1.44 27.91
C LYS A 598 18.80 1.10 28.28
N GLU A 599 19.79 1.79 27.69
CA GLU A 599 21.23 1.84 28.07
C GLU A 599 22.28 1.41 27.00
N LEU A 600 21.92 1.09 25.74
CA LEU A 600 22.93 0.87 24.69
C LEU A 600 23.69 2.17 24.35
N LEU A 601 22.99 3.30 24.30
CA LEU A 601 23.57 4.62 24.04
C LEU A 601 23.88 5.36 25.36
N MET A 602 25.03 6.03 25.45
CA MET A 602 25.49 6.76 26.66
C MET A 602 24.71 8.04 26.98
N GLN A 603 23.67 8.38 26.22
CA GLN A 603 22.82 9.55 26.47
C GLN A 603 21.58 9.14 27.27
N ASP A 604 21.08 10.05 28.12
CA ASP A 604 19.71 9.97 28.64
C ASP A 604 18.72 10.00 27.48
N ASN A 605 18.41 8.82 26.93
CA ASN A 605 17.39 8.67 25.92
C ASN A 605 16.05 8.90 26.64
N VAL A 606 15.52 10.13 26.52
CA VAL A 606 14.48 10.71 27.39
C VAL A 606 13.23 9.82 27.51
N GLN A 607 12.99 8.84 26.64
CA GLN A 607 12.07 7.71 26.87
C GLN A 607 12.05 6.72 25.66
N GLY A 608 13.08 5.89 25.45
CA GLY A 608 13.07 4.96 24.29
C GLY A 608 14.05 3.79 24.36
N ARG A 609 13.64 2.65 23.78
CA ARG A 609 14.48 1.46 23.55
C ARG A 609 15.53 1.76 22.50
N ASP A 610 16.76 1.31 22.70
CA ASP A 610 17.81 1.50 21.70
C ASP A 610 17.69 0.45 20.60
N VAL A 611 17.80 0.90 19.35
CA VAL A 611 17.64 0.04 18.17
C VAL A 611 18.92 0.04 17.38
N MET A 612 19.36 -1.12 16.96
CA MET A 612 20.50 -1.30 16.06
C MET A 612 20.05 -2.06 14.83
N MET A 613 20.47 -1.59 13.65
CA MET A 613 20.31 -2.32 12.39
C MET A 613 21.67 -2.80 11.91
N SER A 614 21.71 -4.00 11.36
CA SER A 614 22.93 -4.57 10.80
C SER A 614 22.63 -5.41 9.57
N LEU A 615 23.59 -5.46 8.65
CA LEU A 615 23.56 -6.31 7.47
C LEU A 615 24.83 -7.13 7.44
N HIS A 616 24.69 -8.46 7.41
CA HIS A 616 25.81 -9.40 7.34
C HIS A 616 25.79 -10.16 6.02
N ALA A 617 26.96 -10.35 5.43
CA ALA A 617 27.18 -11.29 4.35
C ALA A 617 28.16 -12.36 4.84
N GLY A 618 27.84 -13.63 4.60
CA GLY A 618 28.60 -14.72 5.18
C GLY A 618 28.47 -16.04 4.46
N THR A 619 29.13 -17.04 5.02
CA THR A 619 29.13 -18.41 4.52
C THR A 619 28.73 -19.35 5.64
N SER A 620 28.06 -20.44 5.30
CA SER A 620 27.67 -21.47 6.25
C SER A 620 27.96 -22.84 5.68
N PHE A 621 28.49 -23.70 6.55
CA PHE A 621 28.88 -25.06 6.26
C PHE A 621 28.06 -26.02 7.12
N SER A 622 27.40 -26.99 6.49
CA SER A 622 26.59 -28.04 7.13
C SER A 622 27.33 -29.37 7.16
N PHE A 623 27.28 -30.08 8.29
CA PHE A 623 27.95 -31.37 8.50
C PHE A 623 27.11 -32.37 9.30
#